data_AF-A0A1W9TA52-F1
#
_entry.id   AF-A0A1W9TA52-F1
#
_cell.length_a   1.000
_cell.length_b   1.000
_cell.length_c   1.000
_cell.angle_alpha   90.00
_cell.angle_beta   90.00
_cell.angle_gamma   90.00
#
_symmetry.space_group_name_H-M   'P 1'
#
loop_
_entity.id
_entity.type
_entity.pdbx_description
1 polymer ?
#
loop_
_entity_poly.entity_id
_entity_poly.type
_entity_poly.pdbx_seq_one_letter_code
_entity_poly.pdbx_strand_id
1 'polypeptide(L)'
;MFKLKKVVLPPAGSGLRKNRSMELLIIKNGENYIRVKDETFIQCGIEKASVFPCEKLDMVKGYIKILKAKGIKSPAIYRLVIREEPLEMNIDY
;
A
#
# COMPACT_ATOMS: atom_id res chain seq x y z
N MET A 1 -2.37 -60.81 11.70
CA MET A 1 -2.04 -60.35 10.33
C MET A 1 -2.30 -58.84 10.26
N PHE A 2 -1.30 -58.00 10.53
CA PHE A 2 -1.44 -56.54 10.62
C PHE A 2 -1.07 -55.91 9.27
N LYS A 3 -2.01 -55.22 8.61
CA LYS A 3 -1.76 -54.45 7.39
C LYS A 3 -1.18 -53.08 7.75
N LEU A 4 0.09 -52.85 7.41
CA LEU A 4 0.71 -51.53 7.39
C LEU A 4 0.09 -50.69 6.27
N LYS A 5 -0.65 -49.62 6.62
CA LYS A 5 -1.01 -48.57 5.67
C LYS A 5 0.22 -47.69 5.44
N LYS A 6 0.74 -47.65 4.21
CA LYS A 6 1.71 -46.64 3.79
C LYS A 6 1.07 -45.25 3.92
N VAL A 7 1.58 -44.45 4.85
CA VAL A 7 1.29 -43.02 4.91
C VAL A 7 2.15 -42.36 3.85
N VAL A 8 1.52 -41.90 2.77
CA VAL A 8 2.18 -41.06 1.77
C VAL A 8 2.22 -39.65 2.33
N LEU A 9 3.43 -39.18 2.67
CA LEU A 9 3.66 -37.78 3.02
C LEU A 9 3.47 -36.92 1.76
N PRO A 10 2.74 -35.79 1.83
CA PRO A 10 2.69 -34.84 0.72
C PRO A 10 4.08 -34.22 0.49
N PRO A 11 4.44 -33.88 -0.77
CA PRO A 11 5.72 -33.26 -1.06
C PRO A 11 5.87 -31.92 -0.32
N ALA A 12 7.01 -31.77 0.33
CA ALA A 12 7.43 -30.51 0.92
C ALA A 12 7.60 -29.46 -0.18
N GLY A 13 7.04 -28.27 0.02
CA GLY A 13 7.43 -27.09 -0.74
C GLY A 13 6.42 -26.58 -1.76
N SER A 14 5.31 -26.05 -1.27
CA SER A 14 4.78 -24.80 -1.81
C SER A 14 4.12 -24.06 -0.67
N GLY A 15 4.95 -23.59 0.27
CA GLY A 15 4.51 -22.55 1.18
C GLY A 15 4.06 -21.40 0.30
N LEU A 16 2.74 -21.15 0.25
CA LEU A 16 2.24 -19.88 -0.25
C LEU A 16 3.04 -18.82 0.47
N ARG A 17 3.97 -18.16 -0.24
CA ARG A 17 4.46 -16.86 0.21
C ARG A 17 3.21 -16.02 0.26
N LYS A 18 2.66 -15.87 1.47
CA LYS A 18 1.61 -14.91 1.74
C LYS A 18 2.23 -13.58 1.38
N ASN A 19 1.96 -13.09 0.17
CA ASN A 19 2.36 -11.75 -0.26
C ASN A 19 1.80 -10.81 0.80
N ARG A 20 2.67 -10.31 1.67
CA ARG A 20 2.29 -9.34 2.71
C ARG A 20 2.09 -8.03 1.96
N SER A 21 0.89 -7.80 1.46
CA SER A 21 0.52 -6.51 0.90
C SER A 21 0.50 -5.50 2.03
N MET A 22 1.29 -4.44 1.92
CA MET A 22 1.22 -3.31 2.83
C MET A 22 0.11 -2.37 2.33
N GLU A 23 -0.84 -2.03 3.20
CA GLU A 23 -1.87 -1.06 2.89
C GLU A 23 -1.53 0.30 3.53
N LEU A 24 -1.67 1.35 2.73
CA LEU A 24 -1.43 2.74 3.12
C LEU A 24 -2.59 3.61 2.64
N LEU A 25 -2.62 4.84 3.14
CA LEU A 25 -3.55 5.89 2.75
C LEU A 25 -2.80 6.98 2.00
N ILE A 26 -3.42 7.51 0.95
CA ILE A 26 -2.96 8.68 0.21
C ILE A 26 -4.13 9.64 0.02
N ILE A 27 -3.81 10.91 -0.25
CA ILE A 27 -4.81 11.92 -0.60
C ILE A 27 -4.66 12.26 -2.09
N LYS A 28 -5.75 12.17 -2.85
CA LYS A 28 -5.84 12.60 -4.24
C LYS A 28 -6.72 13.83 -4.39
N ASN A 29 -6.41 14.64 -5.40
CA ASN A 29 -7.24 15.74 -5.88
C ASN A 29 -7.32 15.63 -7.41
N GLY A 30 -8.38 15.00 -7.92
CA GLY A 30 -8.46 14.57 -9.32
C GLY A 30 -7.37 13.54 -9.66
N GLU A 31 -6.58 13.85 -10.69
CA GLU A 31 -5.47 12.98 -11.15
C GLU A 31 -4.19 13.14 -10.33
N ASN A 32 -4.10 14.19 -9.52
CA ASN A 32 -2.90 14.50 -8.75
C ASN A 32 -3.00 14.01 -7.30
N TYR A 33 -1.85 13.96 -6.64
CA TYR A 33 -1.70 13.56 -5.24
C TYR A 33 -1.35 14.77 -4.38
N ILE A 34 -1.54 14.65 -3.08
CA ILE A 34 -1.22 15.70 -2.12
C ILE A 34 -0.05 15.25 -1.24
N ARG A 35 0.99 16.08 -1.21
CA ARG A 35 2.06 16.02 -0.21
C ARG A 35 1.72 16.94 0.94
N VAL A 36 1.76 16.41 2.15
CA VAL A 36 1.65 17.14 3.41
C VAL A 36 3.07 17.35 3.94
N LYS A 37 3.47 18.62 4.13
CA LYS A 37 4.78 18.98 4.68
C LYS A 37 4.63 20.25 5.52
N ASP A 38 5.04 20.22 6.78
CA ASP A 38 5.03 21.40 7.66
C ASP A 38 3.69 22.16 7.62
N GLU A 39 2.57 21.43 7.73
CA GLU A 39 1.18 21.94 7.64
C GLU A 39 0.76 22.57 6.30
N THR A 40 1.65 22.52 5.30
CA THR A 40 1.34 22.88 3.92
C THR A 40 0.88 21.67 3.11
N PHE A 41 0.06 21.94 2.09
CA PHE A 41 -0.45 20.94 1.17
C PHE A 41 -0.01 21.29 -0.25
N ILE A 42 0.73 20.39 -0.88
CA ILE A 42 1.34 20.60 -2.20
C ILE A 42 0.80 19.55 -3.16
N GLN A 43 0.30 19.98 -4.31
CA GLN A 43 -0.12 19.08 -5.39
C GLN A 43 1.11 18.50 -6.09
N CYS A 44 1.14 17.18 -6.30
CA CYS A 44 2.32 16.47 -6.81
C CYS A 44 1.95 15.13 -7.48
N GLY A 45 2.95 14.49 -8.10
CA GLY A 45 2.88 13.11 -8.55
C GLY A 45 2.97 12.10 -7.41
N ILE A 46 2.70 10.83 -7.70
CA ILE A 46 2.67 9.75 -6.70
C ILE A 46 4.02 9.54 -6.01
N GLU A 47 5.12 9.81 -6.71
CA GLU A 47 6.49 9.66 -6.22
C GLU A 47 6.87 10.65 -5.10
N LYS A 48 6.09 11.72 -4.94
CA LYS A 48 6.27 12.72 -3.88
C LYS A 48 5.08 12.79 -2.91
N ALA A 49 4.06 11.97 -3.13
CA ALA A 49 2.85 11.98 -2.33
C ALA A 49 3.16 11.58 -0.89
N SER A 50 2.45 12.20 0.06
CA SER A 50 2.50 11.72 1.44
C SER A 50 1.68 10.45 1.56
N VAL A 51 2.32 9.40 2.05
CA VAL A 51 1.69 8.12 2.39
C VAL A 51 1.54 8.01 3.90
N PHE A 52 0.43 7.44 4.34
CA PHE A 52 0.12 7.29 5.77
C PHE A 52 -0.28 5.85 6.08
N PRO A 53 0.11 5.29 7.24
CA PRO A 53 -0.47 4.04 7.73
C PRO A 53 -2.00 4.13 7.88
N CYS A 54 -2.69 3.00 7.71
CA CYS A 54 -4.16 2.93 7.80
C CYS A 54 -4.69 3.37 9.18
N GLU A 55 -3.92 3.18 10.24
CA GLU A 55 -4.25 3.58 11.62
C GLU A 55 -4.37 5.10 11.76
N LYS A 56 -3.78 5.87 10.85
CA LYS A 56 -3.85 7.34 10.85
C LYS A 56 -5.04 7.90 10.08
N LEU A 57 -6.05 7.08 9.75
CA LEU A 57 -7.20 7.50 8.96
C LEU A 57 -7.88 8.77 9.48
N ASP A 58 -8.07 8.91 10.78
CA ASP A 58 -8.76 10.08 11.36
C ASP A 58 -7.95 11.37 11.24
N MET A 59 -6.62 11.28 11.36
CA MET A 59 -5.71 12.39 11.07
C MET A 59 -5.82 12.81 9.59
N VAL A 60 -5.83 11.84 8.67
CA VAL A 60 -5.96 12.09 7.23
C VAL A 60 -7.32 12.71 6.90
N LYS A 61 -8.42 12.30 7.55
CA LYS A 61 -9.73 12.98 7.44
C LYS A 61 -9.64 14.45 7.88
N GLY A 62 -8.83 14.76 8.90
CA GLY A 62 -8.53 16.13 9.31
C GLY A 62 -7.91 16.95 8.17
N TYR A 63 -6.91 16.39 7.47
CA TYR A 63 -6.32 17.03 6.29
C TYR A 63 -7.33 17.29 5.16
N ILE A 64 -8.26 16.35 4.91
CA ILE A 64 -9.34 16.56 3.92
C ILE A 64 -10.20 17.78 4.28
N LYS A 65 -10.55 17.95 5.57
CA LYS A 65 -11.32 19.11 6.02
C LYS A 65 -10.56 20.42 5.76
N ILE A 66 -9.26 20.45 6.07
CA ILE A 66 -8.42 21.63 5.85
C ILE A 66 -8.29 21.94 4.35
N LEU A 67 -8.08 20.92 3.51
CA LEU A 67 -8.01 21.07 2.05
C LEU A 67 -9.31 21.67 1.47
N LYS A 68 -10.47 21.16 1.91
CA LYS A 68 -11.77 21.71 1.50
C LYS A 68 -11.95 23.16 1.95
N ALA A 69 -11.56 23.48 3.19
CA ALA A 69 -11.59 24.86 3.70
C ALA A 69 -10.66 25.80 2.91
N LYS A 70 -9.56 25.28 2.37
CA LYS A 70 -8.63 26.01 1.48
C LYS A 70 -9.12 26.10 0.01
N GLY A 71 -10.32 25.61 -0.31
CA GLY A 71 -10.91 25.71 -1.64
C GLY A 71 -10.55 24.59 -2.62
N ILE A 72 -9.87 23.53 -2.15
CA ILE A 72 -9.63 22.33 -2.98
C ILE A 72 -10.98 21.62 -3.17
N LYS A 73 -11.43 21.51 -4.42
CA LYS A 73 -12.82 21.15 -4.75
C LYS A 73 -13.15 19.68 -4.47
N SER A 74 -12.20 18.76 -4.66
CA SER A 74 -12.48 17.31 -4.58
C SER A 74 -11.34 16.49 -3.97
N PRO A 75 -10.82 16.84 -2.77
CA PRO A 75 -9.84 16.01 -2.11
C PRO A 75 -10.50 14.72 -1.59
N ALA A 76 -9.87 13.58 -1.84
CA ALA A 76 -10.36 12.26 -1.45
C ALA A 76 -9.23 11.35 -0.94
N ILE A 77 -9.56 10.49 0.02
CA ILE A 77 -8.63 9.51 0.59
C ILE A 77 -8.72 8.23 -0.23
N TYR A 78 -7.59 7.72 -0.67
CA TYR A 78 -7.47 6.44 -1.38
C TYR A 78 -6.65 5.47 -0.56
N ARG A 79 -6.97 4.19 -0.68
CA ARG A 79 -6.12 3.11 -0.19
C ARG A 79 -5.08 2.78 -1.26
N LEU A 80 -3.82 2.87 -0.89
CA LEU A 80 -2.67 2.43 -1.68
C LEU A 80 -2.25 1.05 -1.20
N VAL A 81 -2.18 0.09 -2.12
CA VAL A 81 -1.70 -1.26 -1.83
C VAL A 81 -0.33 -1.42 -2.46
N ILE A 82 0.70 -1.58 -1.65
CA ILE A 82 2.08 -1.80 -2.11
C ILE A 82 2.37 -3.29 -2.08
N ARG A 83 2.99 -3.76 -3.16
CA ARG A 83 3.44 -5.14 -3.33
C ARG A 83 4.92 -5.14 -3.67
N GLU A 84 5.64 -6.08 -3.09
CA GLU A 84 7.05 -6.34 -3.41
C GLU A 84 7.12 -7.52 -4.37
N GLU A 85 7.90 -7.36 -5.44
CA GLU A 85 8.14 -8.40 -6.43
C GLU A 85 9.66 -8.49 -6.68
N PRO A 86 10.22 -9.69 -6.84
CA PRO A 86 11.63 -9.84 -7.20
C PRO A 86 11.92 -9.14 -8.52
N LEU A 87 13.01 -8.35 -8.57
CA LEU A 87 13.56 -7.86 -9.83
C LEU A 87 14.49 -8.93 -10.41
N GLU A 88 14.10 -9.56 -11.52
CA GLU A 88 14.99 -10.48 -12.23
C GLU A 88 16.08 -9.68 -12.95
N MET A 89 17.32 -9.77 -12.46
CA MET A 89 18.49 -9.20 -13.12
C MET A 89 19.30 -10.35 -13.73
N ASN A 90 19.27 -10.49 -15.06
CA ASN A 90 20.25 -11.31 -15.78
C ASN A 90 21.56 -10.52 -15.82
N ILE A 91 22.41 -10.74 -14.84
CA ILE A 91 23.78 -10.21 -14.83
C ILE A 91 24.68 -11.31 -15.40
N ASP A 92 24.89 -11.29 -16.72
CA ASP A 92 25.96 -12.04 -17.35
C ASP A 92 27.28 -11.31 -17.04
N TYR A 93 28.19 -11.96 -16.29
CA TYR A 93 29.54 -11.47 -15.98
C TYR A 93 30.54 -11.90 -17.06
#